data_AF-A0A5N8YQ65-F1
#
_entry.id   AF-A0A5N8YQ65-F1
#
_cell.length_a   1.000
_cell.length_b   1.000
_cell.length_c   1.000
_cell.angle_alpha   90.00
_cell.angle_beta   90.00
_cell.angle_gamma   90.00
#
_symmetry.space_group_name_H-M   'P 1'
#
loop_
_entity.id
_entity.type
_entity.pdbx_description
1 polymer ?
#
loop_
_entity_poly.entity_id
_entity_poly.type
_entity_poly.pdbx_seq_one_letter_code
_entity_poly.pdbx_strand_id
1 'polypeptide(L)'
;MVEDSGRFDALLQEDRTFPPPEAFTAQANISDPNVYEEAASDPEAFWAKFAGELDWFKKWDKVLDWNPPYAKWFIGGKLNVA
;
A
#
# COMPACT_ATOMS: atom_id res chain seq x y z
N MET A 1 -34.05 -29.59 15.05
CA MET A 1 -32.89 -28.71 15.25
C MET A 1 -32.94 -27.70 14.12
N VAL A 2 -33.60 -26.56 14.34
CA VAL A 2 -33.66 -25.47 13.37
C VAL A 2 -32.60 -24.48 13.82
N GLU A 3 -31.54 -24.35 13.03
CA GLU A 3 -30.47 -23.38 13.29
C GLU A 3 -31.03 -21.96 13.13
N ASP A 4 -30.94 -21.20 14.21
CA ASP A 4 -31.27 -19.77 14.31
C ASP A 4 -30.18 -18.94 13.63
N SER A 5 -30.15 -18.96 12.29
CA SER A 5 -29.17 -18.23 11.48
C SER A 5 -29.42 -16.71 11.46
N GLY A 6 -30.67 -16.26 11.58
CA GLY A 6 -31.03 -14.84 11.50
C GLY A 6 -30.62 -13.99 12.71
N ARG A 7 -30.42 -14.60 13.89
CA ARG A 7 -29.98 -13.89 15.10
C ARG A 7 -28.52 -13.45 15.03
N PHE A 8 -27.67 -14.16 14.29
CA PHE A 8 -26.25 -13.82 14.14
C PHE A 8 -26.01 -12.72 13.10
N ASP A 9 -26.81 -12.65 12.04
CA ASP A 9 -26.70 -11.62 10.99
C ASP A 9 -26.93 -10.20 11.54
N ALA A 10 -27.85 -10.02 12.50
CA ALA A 10 -28.09 -8.73 13.14
C ALA A 10 -26.95 -8.29 14.09
N LEU A 11 -26.09 -9.21 14.52
CA LEU A 11 -24.91 -8.92 15.36
C LEU A 11 -23.65 -8.63 14.52
N LEU A 12 -23.69 -8.87 13.21
CA LEU A 12 -22.58 -8.70 12.27
C LEU A 12 -22.58 -7.33 11.54
N GLN A 13 -23.63 -6.52 11.72
CA GLN A 13 -23.66 -5.14 11.22
C GLN A 13 -23.02 -4.20 12.25
N GLU A 14 -21.73 -3.94 12.06
CA GLU A 14 -20.95 -3.01 12.86
C GLU A 14 -20.38 -1.91 11.96
N ASP A 15 -21.11 -0.80 11.87
CA ASP A 15 -20.77 0.36 11.05
C ASP A 15 -20.04 1.47 11.83
N ARG A 16 -19.68 1.25 13.11
CA ARG A 16 -18.96 2.27 13.88
C ARG A 16 -17.58 2.48 13.29
N THR A 17 -17.29 3.74 13.00
CA THR A 17 -15.95 4.21 12.65
C THR A 17 -15.35 4.95 13.84
N PHE A 18 -14.04 4.77 14.04
CA PHE A 18 -13.30 5.42 15.13
C PHE A 18 -12.16 6.20 14.49
N PRO A 19 -12.28 7.54 14.34
CA PRO A 19 -11.21 8.32 13.76
C PRO A 19 -9.99 8.29 14.70
N PRO A 20 -8.76 8.28 14.15
CA PRO A 20 -7.56 8.39 14.95
C PRO A 20 -7.52 9.73 15.70
N PRO A 21 -6.92 9.79 16.90
CA PRO A 21 -6.72 11.05 17.62
C PRO A 21 -5.90 12.07 16.79
N GLU A 22 -6.18 13.37 16.96
CA GLU A 22 -5.47 14.43 16.22
C GLU A 22 -3.96 14.42 16.42
N ALA A 23 -3.50 14.13 17.64
CA ALA A 23 -2.08 14.02 17.94
C ALA A 23 -1.40 12.91 17.12
N PHE A 24 -2.14 11.84 16.77
CA PHE A 24 -1.64 10.77 15.92
C PHE A 24 -1.63 11.14 14.45
N THR A 25 -2.65 11.83 13.95
CA THR A 25 -2.68 12.29 12.54
C THR A 25 -1.64 13.36 12.26
N ALA A 26 -1.31 14.21 13.24
CA ALA A 26 -0.29 15.24 13.12
C ALA A 26 1.14 14.70 12.88
N GLN A 27 1.41 13.45 13.24
CA GLN A 27 2.70 12.77 13.04
C GLN A 27 2.67 11.77 11.87
N ALA A 28 1.63 11.77 11.04
CA ALA A 28 1.54 10.86 9.90
C ALA A 28 2.60 11.20 8.84
N ASN A 29 3.27 10.18 8.29
CA ASN A 29 4.24 10.36 7.21
C ASN A 29 3.59 10.91 5.93
N ILE A 30 2.30 10.61 5.72
CA ILE A 30 1.50 11.09 4.60
C ILE A 30 0.11 11.43 5.14
N SER A 31 -0.32 12.67 4.95
CA SER A 31 -1.64 13.17 5.37
C SER A 31 -2.54 13.58 4.19
N ASP A 32 -1.97 13.71 2.99
CA ASP A 32 -2.72 14.06 1.79
C ASP A 32 -3.39 12.82 1.18
N PRO A 33 -4.74 12.74 1.12
CA PRO A 33 -5.45 11.62 0.51
C PRO A 33 -5.20 11.49 -1.01
N ASN A 34 -4.72 12.55 -1.68
CA ASN A 34 -4.40 12.50 -3.11
C ASN A 34 -3.26 11.52 -3.43
N VAL A 35 -2.52 11.04 -2.43
CA VAL A 35 -1.49 10.01 -2.58
C VAL A 35 -2.01 8.76 -3.31
N TYR A 36 -3.28 8.40 -3.11
CA TYR A 36 -3.87 7.24 -3.77
C TYR A 36 -4.15 7.50 -5.25
N GLU A 37 -4.56 8.71 -5.60
CA GLU A 37 -4.77 9.12 -6.99
C GLU A 37 -3.43 9.23 -7.72
N GLU A 38 -2.40 9.80 -7.08
CA GLU A 38 -1.03 9.84 -7.60
C GLU A 38 -0.54 8.41 -7.89
N ALA A 39 -0.67 7.50 -6.92
CA ALA A 39 -0.27 6.10 -7.07
C ALA A 39 -1.02 5.35 -8.18
N ALA A 40 -2.30 5.66 -8.39
CA ALA A 40 -3.10 5.03 -9.44
C ALA A 40 -2.79 5.58 -10.83
N SER A 41 -2.42 6.87 -10.93
CA SER A 41 -2.17 7.56 -12.20
C SER A 41 -0.89 7.08 -12.90
N ASP A 42 0.18 6.86 -12.13
CA ASP A 42 1.45 6.30 -12.62
C ASP A 42 2.11 5.45 -11.52
N PRO A 43 1.76 4.16 -11.43
CA PRO A 43 2.29 3.27 -10.41
C PRO A 43 3.81 3.11 -10.46
N GLU A 44 4.41 3.14 -11.66
CA GLU A 44 5.85 2.98 -11.81
C GLU A 44 6.59 4.21 -11.30
N ALA A 45 6.16 5.42 -11.67
CA ALA A 45 6.77 6.65 -11.16
C ALA A 45 6.58 6.80 -9.65
N PHE A 46 5.39 6.49 -9.14
CA PHE A 46 5.08 6.52 -7.71
C PHE A 46 6.02 5.62 -6.91
N TRP A 47 6.14 4.35 -7.30
CA TRP A 47 7.02 3.41 -6.59
C TRP A 47 8.51 3.70 -6.81
N ALA A 48 8.90 4.24 -7.97
CA ALA A 48 10.28 4.65 -8.23
C ALA A 48 10.73 5.78 -7.30
N LYS A 49 9.83 6.73 -6.96
CA LYS A 49 10.10 7.82 -6.00
C LYS A 49 10.50 7.25 -4.64
N PHE A 50 9.66 6.40 -4.05
CA PHE A 50 9.92 5.81 -2.73
C PHE A 50 11.10 4.83 -2.74
N ALA A 51 11.22 3.98 -3.77
CA ALA A 51 12.36 3.09 -3.89
C ALA A 51 13.70 3.87 -4.00
N GLY A 52 13.65 5.12 -4.47
CA GLY A 52 14.81 5.98 -4.59
C GLY A 52 15.37 6.47 -3.25
N GLU A 53 14.60 6.34 -2.17
CA GLU A 53 15.00 6.69 -0.80
C GLU A 53 15.87 5.61 -0.14
N LEU A 54 15.95 4.41 -0.74
CA LEU A 54 16.81 3.33 -0.26
C LEU A 54 18.27 3.51 -0.71
N ASP A 55 19.18 2.86 -0.01
CA ASP A 55 20.60 2.82 -0.37
C ASP A 55 20.89 1.76 -1.43
N TRP A 56 21.09 2.22 -2.67
CA TRP A 56 21.43 1.35 -3.81
C TRP A 56 22.92 1.43 -4.14
N PHE A 57 23.55 0.26 -4.32
CA PHE A 57 24.85 0.18 -4.98
C PHE A 57 24.74 0.48 -6.47
N LYS A 58 23.63 0.07 -7.09
CA LYS A 58 23.27 0.42 -8.47
C LYS A 58 21.76 0.64 -8.55
N LYS A 59 21.33 1.79 -9.06
CA LYS A 59 19.91 2.02 -9.37
C LYS A 59 19.43 1.08 -10.48
N TRP A 60 18.15 0.76 -10.43
CA TRP A 60 17.49 -0.09 -11.42
C TRP A 60 17.46 0.55 -12.81
N ASP A 61 17.34 -0.30 -13.83
CA ASP A 61 17.22 0.09 -15.24
C ASP A 61 15.73 0.16 -15.66
N LYS A 62 14.87 -0.65 -15.04
CA LYS A 62 13.41 -0.68 -15.27
C LYS A 62 12.66 -0.86 -13.95
N VAL A 63 11.56 -0.11 -13.76
CA VAL A 63 10.79 -0.14 -12.51
C VAL A 63 9.94 -1.40 -12.42
N LEU A 64 9.10 -1.68 -13.43
CA LEU A 64 8.25 -2.86 -13.44
C LEU A 64 8.36 -3.59 -14.79
N ASP A 65 8.64 -4.90 -14.73
CA ASP A 65 8.44 -5.81 -15.84
C ASP A 65 7.37 -6.83 -15.45
N TRP A 66 6.19 -6.72 -16.05
CA TRP A 66 5.06 -7.56 -15.70
C TRP A 66 4.61 -8.43 -16.86
N ASN A 67 4.75 -9.74 -16.67
CA ASN A 67 4.15 -10.76 -17.51
C ASN A 67 3.30 -11.69 -16.61
N PRO A 68 2.00 -11.39 -16.41
CA PRO A 68 1.14 -12.09 -15.46
C PRO A 68 1.26 -13.62 -15.56
N PRO A 69 1.38 -14.33 -14.42
CA PRO A 69 1.31 -13.85 -13.04
C PRO A 69 2.64 -13.29 -12.49
N TYR A 70 3.70 -13.23 -13.29
CA TYR A 70 5.05 -12.89 -12.83
C TYR A 70 5.35 -11.40 -12.96
N ALA A 71 5.57 -10.74 -11.83
CA ALA A 71 6.04 -9.36 -11.77
C ALA A 71 7.50 -9.32 -11.27
N LYS A 72 8.34 -8.53 -11.95
CA LYS A 72 9.69 -8.18 -11.49
C LYS A 72 9.73 -6.69 -11.25
N TRP A 73 10.21 -6.29 -10.09
CA TRP A 73 10.37 -4.89 -9.72
C TRP A 73 11.85 -4.50 -9.64
N PHE A 74 12.15 -3.26 -10.00
CA PHE A 74 13.47 -2.63 -9.92
C PHE A 74 14.59 -3.45 -10.60
N ILE A 75 14.32 -3.88 -11.84
CA ILE A 75 15.18 -4.76 -12.63
C ILE A 75 16.54 -4.09 -12.85
N GLY A 76 17.62 -4.85 -12.58
CA GLY A 76 18.99 -4.37 -12.72
C GLY A 76 19.51 -3.58 -11.52
N GLY A 77 18.65 -3.31 -10.52
CA GLY A 77 19.03 -2.68 -9.27
C GLY A 77 19.84 -3.63 -8.37
N LYS A 78 20.74 -3.06 -7.56
CA LYS A 78 21.56 -3.80 -6.58
C LYS A 78 21.59 -3.07 -5.25
N LEU A 79 21.22 -3.76 -4.19
CA LEU A 79 21.29 -3.29 -2.80
C LEU A 79 21.60 -4.48 -1.86
N ASN A 80 21.82 -4.20 -0.58
CA ASN A 80 21.92 -5.20 0.48
C ASN A 80 21.12 -4.71 1.70
N VAL A 81 20.44 -5.63 2.40
CA VAL A 81 19.47 -5.34 3.49
C VAL A 81 20.12 -5.29 4.88
N ALA A 82 21.39 -5.69 5.01
CA ALA A 82 22.09 -6.03 6.25
C ALA A 82 21.71 -5.24 7.52
#